data_AF-A0A645HT45-F1
#
_entry.id   AF-A0A645HT45-F1
#
_cell.length_a   1.000
_cell.length_b   1.000
_cell.length_c   1.000
_cell.angle_alpha   90.00
_cell.angle_beta   90.00
_cell.angle_gamma   90.00
#
_symmetry.space_group_name_H-M   'P 1'
#
loop_
_entity.id
_entity.type
_entity.pdbx_description
1 polymer ?
#
loop_
_entity_poly.entity_id
_entity_poly.type
_entity_poly.pdbx_seq_one_letter_code
_entity_poly.pdbx_strand_id
1 'polypeptide(L)'
;MLKSKGIKPRSKVITLGIIEANKKIASLLDTTIGTKVYEIVRVRYGDNIPLALEYSYLPINLFENLLQYDFENTSLYEVIENVYNYKFKYSKQWIKITTLYKNEAKILDVDEHTPAFLLESISYDTNDKIVEVTRSLNIGDRTTFYTELWPNA
;
A
#
# COMPACT_ATOMS: atom_id res chain seq x y z
N MET A 1 -12.26 7.09 -2.12
CA MET A 1 -13.30 6.13 -2.55
C MET A 1 -14.21 5.63 -1.43
N LEU A 2 -13.71 5.17 -0.27
CA LEU A 2 -14.59 4.72 0.82
C LEU A 2 -15.45 5.86 1.42
N LYS A 3 -14.82 7.01 1.73
CA LYS A 3 -15.51 8.20 2.25
C LYS A 3 -16.65 8.68 1.33
N SER A 4 -16.44 8.66 0.01
CA SER A 4 -17.47 9.06 -0.97
C SER A 4 -18.64 8.08 -1.06
N LYS A 5 -18.49 6.86 -0.53
CA LYS A 5 -19.55 5.86 -0.38
C LYS A 5 -20.16 5.83 1.04
N GLY A 6 -19.81 6.80 1.91
CA GLY A 6 -20.28 6.85 3.29
C GLY A 6 -19.60 5.87 4.26
N ILE A 7 -18.63 5.07 3.78
CA ILE A 7 -17.89 4.09 4.59
C ILE A 7 -16.78 4.82 5.34
N LYS A 8 -16.63 4.56 6.64
CA LYS A 8 -15.58 5.15 7.49
C LYS A 8 -14.28 4.36 7.36
N PRO A 9 -13.24 4.90 6.69
CA PRO A 9 -11.95 4.21 6.62
C PRO A 9 -11.20 4.34 7.93
N ARG A 10 -10.49 3.28 8.32
CA ARG A 10 -9.52 3.28 9.43
C ARG A 10 -8.33 2.42 9.07
N SER A 11 -7.17 2.70 9.63
CA SER A 11 -6.02 1.80 9.57
C SER A 11 -5.63 1.31 10.96
N LYS A 12 -4.99 0.14 11.00
CA LYS A 12 -4.21 -0.32 12.14
C LYS A 12 -2.80 -0.62 11.66
N VAL A 13 -1.79 -0.04 12.28
CA VAL A 13 -0.38 -0.30 11.92
C VAL A 13 0.03 -1.64 12.55
N ILE A 14 0.61 -2.50 11.73
CA ILE A 14 1.17 -3.80 12.14
C ILE A 14 2.69 -3.70 12.26
N THR A 15 3.32 -3.06 11.27
CA THR A 15 4.75 -2.80 11.24
C THR A 15 4.98 -1.39 10.72
N LEU A 16 5.94 -0.69 11.31
CA LEU A 16 6.42 0.61 10.86
C LEU A 16 7.90 0.70 11.20
N GLY A 17 8.78 0.75 10.20
CA GLY A 17 10.21 0.71 10.44
C GLY A 17 11.06 0.86 9.18
N ILE A 18 12.35 0.61 9.35
CA ILE A 18 13.34 0.59 8.27
C ILE A 18 13.84 -0.84 8.11
N ILE A 19 13.87 -1.32 6.87
CA ILE A 19 14.41 -2.62 6.50
C ILE A 19 15.45 -2.47 5.40
N GLU A 20 16.23 -3.52 5.16
CA GLU A 20 17.07 -3.64 3.98
C GLU A 20 16.28 -4.23 2.81
N ALA A 21 16.35 -3.60 1.64
CA ALA A 21 15.65 -4.04 0.45
C ALA A 21 16.18 -5.41 0.00
N ASN A 22 15.32 -6.42 0.02
CA ASN A 22 15.61 -7.71 -0.61
C ASN A 22 15.59 -7.59 -2.15
N LYS A 23 15.93 -8.67 -2.86
CA LYS A 23 15.94 -8.70 -4.34
C LYS A 23 14.65 -8.17 -4.99
N LYS A 24 13.48 -8.53 -4.45
CA LYS A 24 12.19 -8.12 -5.02
C LYS A 24 11.95 -6.62 -4.78
N ILE A 25 12.12 -6.16 -3.54
CA ILE A 25 11.92 -4.74 -3.17
C ILE A 25 12.90 -3.85 -3.93
N ALA A 26 14.17 -4.24 -3.98
CA ALA A 26 15.22 -3.51 -4.68
C ALA A 26 14.90 -3.37 -6.18
N SER A 27 14.45 -4.46 -6.82
CA SER A 27 14.04 -4.43 -8.23
C SER A 27 12.82 -3.55 -8.48
N LEU A 28 11.85 -3.49 -7.55
CA LEU A 28 10.63 -2.69 -7.73
C LEU A 28 10.87 -1.20 -7.47
N LEU A 29 11.76 -0.87 -6.54
CA LEU A 29 12.15 0.51 -6.21
C LEU A 29 13.29 1.05 -7.09
N ASP A 30 13.77 0.27 -8.07
CA ASP A 30 14.92 0.59 -8.91
C ASP A 30 16.16 1.00 -8.07
N THR A 31 16.50 0.15 -7.10
CA THR A 31 17.62 0.35 -6.19
C THR A 31 18.44 -0.93 -6.01
N THR A 32 19.51 -0.86 -5.21
CA THR A 32 20.38 -2.00 -4.94
C THR A 32 19.88 -2.82 -3.76
N ILE A 33 20.14 -4.14 -3.81
CA ILE A 33 19.89 -5.04 -2.67
C ILE A 33 20.66 -4.52 -1.45
N GLY A 34 20.02 -4.52 -0.28
CA GLY A 34 20.61 -3.99 0.95
C GLY A 34 20.34 -2.50 1.20
N THR A 35 19.85 -1.76 0.19
CA THR A 35 19.47 -0.35 0.40
C THR A 35 18.38 -0.25 1.46
N LYS A 36 18.54 0.68 2.40
CA LYS A 36 17.55 0.94 3.44
C LYS A 36 16.30 1.57 2.84
N VAL A 37 15.14 1.05 3.23
CA VAL A 37 13.83 1.52 2.81
C VAL A 37 12.90 1.55 4.01
N TYR A 38 11.89 2.42 3.98
CA TYR A 38 10.81 2.31 4.94
C TYR A 38 9.90 1.14 4.58
N GLU A 39 9.44 0.42 5.59
CA GLU A 39 8.35 -0.54 5.49
C GLU A 39 7.21 -0.07 6.39
N ILE A 40 6.01 0.01 5.81
CA ILE A 40 4.77 0.31 6.52
C ILE A 40 3.77 -0.80 6.20
N VAL A 41 3.38 -1.57 7.21
CA VAL A 41 2.38 -2.65 7.08
C VAL A 41 1.13 -2.27 7.85
N ARG A 42 -0.03 -2.26 7.17
CA ARG A 42 -1.30 -1.81 7.76
C ARG A 42 -2.45 -2.74 7.42
N VAL A 43 -3.33 -2.96 8.38
CA VAL A 43 -4.68 -3.45 8.09
C VAL A 43 -5.58 -2.26 7.80
N ARG A 44 -6.27 -2.31 6.66
CA ARG A 44 -7.22 -1.30 6.20
C ARG A 44 -8.63 -1.77 6.51
N TYR A 45 -9.43 -0.91 7.13
CA TYR A 45 -10.81 -1.19 7.54
C TYR A 45 -11.80 -0.28 6.81
N GLY A 46 -13.00 -0.80 6.58
CA GLY A 46 -14.19 -0.01 6.28
C GLY A 46 -15.28 -0.39 7.28
N ASP A 47 -15.83 0.58 8.00
CA ASP A 47 -16.86 0.37 9.03
C ASP A 47 -16.46 -0.71 10.06
N ASN A 48 -15.18 -0.70 10.47
CA ASN A 48 -14.54 -1.65 11.38
C ASN A 48 -14.39 -3.10 10.87
N ILE A 49 -14.72 -3.37 9.62
CA ILE A 49 -14.48 -4.67 8.97
C ILE A 49 -13.12 -4.62 8.26
N PRO A 50 -12.20 -5.58 8.49
CA PRO A 50 -10.93 -5.61 7.78
C PRO A 50 -11.18 -5.90 6.30
N LEU A 51 -10.57 -5.10 5.44
CA LEU A 51 -10.70 -5.14 3.99
C LEU A 51 -9.40 -5.59 3.32
N ALA A 52 -8.25 -5.10 3.81
CA ALA A 52 -6.97 -5.40 3.19
C ALA A 52 -5.79 -5.37 4.16
N LEU A 53 -4.73 -6.13 3.83
CA LEU A 53 -3.41 -6.04 4.43
C LEU A 53 -2.45 -5.42 3.41
N GLU A 54 -1.99 -4.21 3.70
CA GLU A 54 -1.19 -3.39 2.81
C GLU A 54 0.24 -3.28 3.32
N TYR A 55 1.19 -3.48 2.41
CA TYR A 55 2.62 -3.30 2.60
C TYR A 55 3.06 -2.17 1.68
N SER A 56 3.61 -1.10 2.23
CA SER A 56 4.19 0.03 1.50
C SER A 56 5.68 0.10 1.75
N TYR A 57 6.46 0.19 0.67
CA TYR A 57 7.91 0.35 0.70
C TYR A 57 8.29 1.66 0.04
N LEU A 58 9.09 2.47 0.75
CA LEU A 58 9.44 3.82 0.31
C LEU A 58 10.96 4.03 0.38
N PRO A 59 11.59 4.67 -0.63
CA PRO A 59 13.01 5.00 -0.58
C PRO A 59 13.33 5.92 0.60
N ILE A 60 14.26 5.51 1.47
CA ILE A 60 14.55 6.25 2.71
C ILE A 60 15.07 7.67 2.46
N ASN A 61 15.80 7.86 1.36
CA ASN A 61 16.43 9.12 0.97
C ASN A 61 15.43 10.19 0.52
N LEU A 62 14.18 9.83 0.26
CA LEU A 62 13.13 10.78 -0.13
C LEU A 62 12.33 11.29 1.07
N PHE A 63 12.29 10.54 2.18
CA PHE A 63 11.37 10.82 3.29
C PHE A 63 12.10 10.91 4.63
N GLU A 64 12.73 12.05 4.90
CA GLU A 64 13.41 12.28 6.17
C GLU A 64 12.42 12.23 7.35
N ASN A 65 12.73 11.45 8.40
CA ASN A 65 11.90 11.30 9.61
C ASN A 65 10.47 10.76 9.37
N LEU A 66 10.25 9.93 8.35
CA LEU A 66 8.91 9.39 8.03
C LEU A 66 8.25 8.62 9.19
N LEU A 67 9.04 7.99 10.06
CA LEU A 67 8.51 7.19 11.18
C LEU A 67 7.84 8.03 12.27
N GLN A 68 7.97 9.36 12.24
CA GLN A 68 7.35 10.24 13.25
C GLN A 68 5.84 10.40 13.06
N TYR A 69 5.30 10.06 11.89
CA TYR A 69 3.88 10.23 11.59
C TYR A 69 3.05 9.06 12.09
N ASP A 70 1.86 9.38 12.59
CA ASP A 70 0.86 8.39 12.95
C ASP A 70 0.05 7.95 11.72
N PHE A 71 0.46 6.84 11.11
CA PHE A 71 -0.21 6.25 9.94
C PHE A 71 -1.49 5.46 10.26
N GLU A 72 -1.95 5.42 11.52
CA GLU A 72 -3.31 4.95 11.83
C GLU A 72 -4.36 6.04 11.54
N ASN A 73 -4.03 7.29 11.88
CA ASN A 73 -4.92 8.44 11.74
C ASN A 73 -4.59 9.34 10.56
N THR A 74 -3.36 9.27 10.03
CA THR A 74 -2.89 10.09 8.91
C THR A 74 -2.72 9.25 7.64
N SER A 75 -3.19 9.76 6.51
CA SER A 75 -2.97 9.10 5.22
C SER A 75 -1.49 9.20 4.82
N LEU A 76 -0.89 8.08 4.41
CA LEU A 76 0.47 8.06 3.86
C LEU A 76 0.60 9.02 2.67
N TYR A 77 -0.42 9.05 1.81
CA TYR A 77 -0.39 9.88 0.60
C TYR A 77 -0.51 11.36 0.95
N GLU A 78 -1.28 11.71 1.98
CA GLU A 78 -1.33 13.11 2.47
C GLU A 78 0.03 13.56 3.00
N VAL A 79 0.75 12.69 3.71
CA VAL A 79 2.12 12.98 4.19
C VAL A 79 3.08 13.17 3.01
N ILE A 80 3.08 12.24 2.05
CA ILE A 80 3.93 12.30 0.85
C ILE A 80 3.70 13.59 0.06
N GLU A 81 2.44 13.93 -0.21
CA GLU A 81 2.10 15.06 -1.08
C GLU A 81 2.16 16.42 -0.37
N ASN A 82 1.77 16.51 0.90
CA ASN A 82 1.61 17.80 1.58
C ASN A 82 2.80 18.16 2.48
N VAL A 83 3.55 17.17 2.95
CA VAL A 83 4.73 17.42 3.80
C VAL A 83 6.01 17.29 2.99
N TYR A 84 6.17 16.20 2.23
CA TYR A 84 7.37 15.99 1.43
C TYR A 84 7.29 16.57 0.01
N ASN A 85 6.13 17.09 -0.39
CA ASN A 85 5.89 17.73 -1.68
C ASN A 85 6.16 16.84 -2.91
N TYR A 86 6.12 15.51 -2.76
CA TYR A 86 6.14 14.59 -3.89
C TYR A 86 4.72 14.39 -4.42
N LYS A 87 4.39 15.05 -5.53
CA LYS A 87 3.08 14.91 -6.17
C LYS A 87 3.05 13.68 -7.06
N PHE A 88 2.04 12.82 -6.88
CA PHE A 88 1.90 11.63 -7.72
C PHE A 88 1.46 12.01 -9.14
N LYS A 89 2.16 11.48 -10.14
CA LYS A 89 1.85 11.66 -11.57
C LYS A 89 1.03 10.49 -12.11
N TYR A 90 1.50 9.26 -11.87
CA TYR A 90 0.82 8.04 -12.26
C TYR A 90 1.31 6.85 -11.42
N SER A 91 0.62 5.72 -11.55
CA SER A 91 1.06 4.45 -10.97
C SER A 91 0.86 3.32 -11.97
N LYS A 92 1.79 2.36 -12.00
CA LYS A 92 1.61 1.08 -12.69
C LYS A 92 1.05 0.10 -11.68
N GLN A 93 -0.09 -0.53 -11.99
CA GLN A 93 -0.75 -1.45 -11.08
C GLN A 93 -1.07 -2.77 -11.76
N TRP A 94 -0.86 -3.87 -11.03
CA TRP A 94 -1.25 -5.21 -11.41
C TRP A 94 -2.23 -5.76 -10.38
N ILE A 95 -3.30 -6.41 -10.87
CA ILE A 95 -4.31 -7.06 -10.06
C ILE A 95 -4.28 -8.55 -10.39
N LYS A 96 -4.14 -9.40 -9.37
CA LYS A 96 -4.08 -10.86 -9.49
C LYS A 96 -5.04 -11.51 -8.50
N ILE A 97 -5.41 -12.75 -8.75
CA ILE A 97 -6.08 -13.59 -7.75
C ILE A 97 -5.02 -14.33 -6.92
N THR A 98 -5.27 -14.45 -5.62
CA THR A 98 -4.45 -15.21 -4.69
C THR A 98 -5.32 -15.77 -3.56
N THR A 99 -4.70 -16.44 -2.59
CA THR A 99 -5.33 -16.88 -1.35
C THR A 99 -4.49 -16.43 -0.17
N LEU A 100 -5.14 -16.15 0.96
CA LEU A 100 -4.47 -15.70 2.18
C LEU A 100 -3.88 -16.88 2.93
N TYR A 101 -2.58 -16.86 3.21
CA TYR A 101 -1.93 -17.90 4.00
C TYR A 101 -2.01 -17.61 5.51
N LYS A 102 -1.71 -18.62 6.35
CA LYS A 102 -1.82 -18.59 7.81
C LYS A 102 -1.60 -17.23 8.50
N ASN A 103 -0.48 -16.55 8.24
CA ASN A 103 -0.17 -15.27 8.91
C ASN A 103 -1.05 -14.13 8.41
N GLU A 104 -1.27 -14.03 7.11
CA GLU A 104 -2.10 -13.01 6.46
C GLU A 104 -3.57 -13.17 6.89
N ALA A 105 -4.07 -14.42 6.87
CA ALA A 105 -5.42 -14.79 7.30
C ALA A 105 -5.66 -14.46 8.78
N LYS A 106 -4.70 -14.79 9.65
CA LYS A 106 -4.78 -14.45 11.09
C LYS A 106 -4.81 -12.94 11.33
N ILE A 107 -4.01 -12.16 10.61
CA ILE A 107 -4.00 -10.69 10.76
C ILE A 107 -5.33 -10.08 10.30
N LEU A 108 -5.94 -10.68 9.26
CA LEU A 108 -7.17 -10.21 8.64
C LEU A 108 -8.46 -10.79 9.25
N ASP A 109 -8.33 -11.68 10.24
CA ASP A 109 -9.44 -12.34 10.92
C ASP A 109 -10.37 -13.08 9.94
N VAL A 110 -9.77 -13.96 9.13
CA VAL A 110 -10.43 -14.84 8.15
C VAL A 110 -9.78 -16.21 8.15
N ASP A 111 -10.44 -17.17 7.50
CA ASP A 111 -9.91 -18.52 7.34
C ASP A 111 -8.70 -18.55 6.41
N GLU A 112 -7.78 -19.49 6.67
CA GLU A 112 -6.68 -19.77 5.74
C GLU A 112 -7.24 -20.20 4.37
N HIS A 113 -6.53 -19.81 3.31
CA HIS A 113 -6.93 -19.97 1.92
C HIS A 113 -8.15 -19.16 1.45
N THR A 114 -8.65 -18.23 2.27
CA THR A 114 -9.67 -17.25 1.84
C THR A 114 -9.22 -16.56 0.54
N PRO A 115 -10.03 -16.54 -0.53
CA PRO A 115 -9.70 -15.85 -1.78
C PRO A 115 -9.49 -14.36 -1.59
N ALA A 116 -8.46 -13.83 -2.24
CA ALA A 116 -8.11 -12.42 -2.17
C ALA A 116 -7.62 -11.90 -3.53
N PHE A 117 -7.72 -10.59 -3.71
CA PHE A 117 -7.00 -9.88 -4.75
C PHE A 117 -5.62 -9.48 -4.25
N LEU A 118 -4.59 -9.79 -5.02
CA LEU A 118 -3.25 -9.26 -4.84
C LEU A 118 -3.07 -8.05 -5.76
N LEU A 119 -2.93 -6.89 -5.16
CA LEU A 119 -2.59 -5.64 -5.82
C LEU A 119 -1.12 -5.37 -5.64
N GLU A 120 -0.41 -5.13 -6.74
CA GLU A 120 0.97 -4.65 -6.73
C GLU A 120 1.02 -3.33 -7.49
N SER A 121 1.57 -2.28 -6.89
CA SER A 121 1.65 -0.94 -7.47
C SER A 121 3.07 -0.38 -7.39
N ILE A 122 3.47 0.36 -8.42
CA ILE A 122 4.65 1.24 -8.39
C ILE A 122 4.17 2.65 -8.73
N SER A 123 4.41 3.60 -7.82
CA SER A 123 3.92 4.98 -7.93
C SER A 123 5.04 5.95 -8.22
N TYR A 124 4.81 6.86 -9.17
CA TYR A 124 5.79 7.80 -9.70
C TYR A 124 5.39 9.25 -9.41
N ASP A 125 6.37 10.10 -9.11
CA ASP A 125 6.16 11.54 -8.97
C ASP A 125 6.12 12.27 -10.33
N THR A 126 5.94 13.58 -10.29
CA THR A 126 5.97 14.46 -11.49
C THR A 126 7.32 14.47 -12.21
N ASN A 127 8.40 14.01 -11.58
CA ASN A 127 9.73 13.90 -12.15
C ASN A 127 10.07 12.46 -12.59
N ASP A 128 9.06 11.59 -12.67
CA ASP A 128 9.19 10.17 -13.04
C ASP A 128 10.09 9.36 -12.08
N LYS A 129 10.25 9.81 -10.83
CA LYS A 129 10.93 9.06 -9.76
C LYS A 129 9.96 8.13 -9.05
N ILE A 130 10.44 6.94 -8.65
CA ILE A 130 9.66 6.00 -7.84
C ILE A 130 9.55 6.54 -6.41
N VAL A 131 8.32 6.73 -5.94
CA VAL A 131 7.98 7.29 -4.63
C VAL A 131 7.58 6.19 -3.66
N GLU A 132 6.85 5.19 -4.16
CA GLU A 132 6.31 4.10 -3.36
C GLU A 132 6.14 2.84 -4.21
N VAL A 133 6.38 1.69 -3.58
CA VAL A 133 5.95 0.39 -4.05
C VAL A 133 4.99 -0.20 -3.04
N THR A 134 3.82 -0.66 -3.50
CA THR A 134 2.78 -1.23 -2.64
C THR A 134 2.50 -2.67 -3.02
N ARG A 135 2.31 -3.53 -2.01
CA ARG A 135 1.67 -4.84 -2.13
C ARG A 135 0.45 -4.85 -1.22
N SER A 136 -0.73 -5.11 -1.74
CA SER A 136 -1.98 -5.10 -0.97
C SER A 136 -2.80 -6.37 -1.21
N LEU A 137 -3.09 -7.10 -0.14
CA LEU A 137 -3.96 -8.27 -0.15
C LEU A 137 -5.35 -7.84 0.26
N ASN A 138 -6.30 -7.88 -0.67
CA ASN A 138 -7.65 -7.38 -0.47
C ASN A 138 -8.60 -8.57 -0.43
N ILE A 139 -9.35 -8.70 0.66
CA ILE A 139 -10.27 -9.82 0.88
C ILE A 139 -11.34 -9.80 -0.23
N GLY A 140 -11.49 -10.92 -0.95
CA GLY A 140 -12.20 -10.98 -2.22
C GLY A 140 -13.71 -10.74 -2.11
N ASP A 141 -14.36 -11.27 -1.08
CA ASP A 141 -15.79 -11.10 -0.83
C ASP A 141 -16.15 -9.72 -0.24
N ARG A 142 -15.14 -8.95 0.20
CA ARG A 142 -15.30 -7.62 0.80
C ARG A 142 -14.85 -6.47 -0.10
N THR A 143 -14.20 -6.79 -1.23
CA THR A 143 -13.54 -5.78 -2.08
C THR A 143 -14.05 -5.83 -3.51
N THR A 144 -14.38 -4.67 -4.05
CA THR A 144 -14.72 -4.50 -5.47
C THR A 144 -13.86 -3.39 -6.08
N PHE A 145 -13.24 -3.69 -7.20
CA PHE A 145 -12.55 -2.70 -8.03
C PHE A 145 -13.52 -2.13 -9.05
N TYR A 146 -13.58 -0.81 -9.12
CA TYR A 146 -14.37 -0.07 -10.09
C TYR A 146 -13.44 0.79 -10.92
N THR A 147 -13.53 0.64 -12.24
CA THR A 147 -12.77 1.42 -13.22
C THR A 147 -13.75 1.85 -14.31
N GLU A 148 -13.71 3.14 -14.63
CA GLU A 148 -14.40 3.69 -15.80
C GLU A 148 -13.37 3.85 -16.93
N LEU A 149 -13.66 3.25 -18.09
CA LEU A 149 -12.78 3.30 -19.25
C LEU A 149 -13.43 4.15 -20.33
N TRP A 150 -12.72 5.20 -20.74
CA TRP A 150 -13.12 6.05 -21.84
C TRP A 150 -12.37 5.60 -23.10
N PRO A 151 -13.05 5.44 -24.26
CA PRO A 151 -12.45 4.83 -25.44
C PRO A 151 -11.34 5.67 -26.10
N ASN A 152 -11.11 6.93 -25.70
CA ASN A 152 -10.05 7.78 -26.27
C ASN A 152 -9.54 8.80 -25.23
N ALA A 153 -8.27 8.68 -24.83
CA ALA A 153 -7.48 9.73 -24.16
C ALA A 153 -6.07 9.73 -24.77
#